data_AF-A0A498KUU2-F1
#
_entry.id   AF-A0A498KUU2-F1
#
_cell.length_a   1.000
_cell.length_b   1.000
_cell.length_c   1.000
_cell.angle_alpha   90.00
_cell.angle_beta   90.00
_cell.angle_gamma   90.00
#
_symmetry.space_group_name_H-M   'P 1'
#
loop_
_entity.id
_entity.type
_entity.pdbx_description
1 polymer ?
#
loop_
_entity_poly.entity_id
_entity_poly.type
_entity_poly.pdbx_seq_one_letter_code
_entity_poly.pdbx_strand_id
1 'polypeptide(L)'
;MMLAQLLEQYVSLGIFLLAAGLGVFSLLAWRRERDRRMVIVTIGYAMFAVYGLVVFLEYVLLPYLPYRLLELLEHGSAILILGGLLAFFAALTRD
;
A
#
# COMPACT_ATOMS: atom_id res chain seq x y z
N MET A 1 -12.87 -16.30 -14.43
CA MET A 1 -11.51 -15.72 -14.50
C MET A 1 -11.56 -14.21 -14.58
N MET A 2 -12.24 -13.62 -15.58
CA MET A 2 -12.34 -12.15 -15.73
C MET A 2 -12.91 -11.39 -14.51
N LEU A 3 -13.91 -11.95 -13.82
CA LEU A 3 -14.51 -11.28 -12.65
C LEU A 3 -13.54 -11.17 -11.47
N ALA A 4 -12.74 -12.20 -11.22
CA ALA A 4 -11.74 -12.20 -10.15
C ALA A 4 -10.65 -11.14 -10.40
N GLN A 5 -10.18 -11.04 -11.66
CA GLN A 5 -9.20 -10.04 -12.08
C GLN A 5 -9.72 -8.61 -11.93
N LEU A 6 -10.96 -8.34 -12.38
CA LEU A 6 -11.57 -7.03 -12.21
C LEU A 6 -11.73 -6.68 -10.72
N LEU A 7 -12.19 -7.64 -9.91
CA LEU A 7 -12.36 -7.44 -8.48
C LEU A 7 -11.02 -7.08 -7.81
N GLU A 8 -9.98 -7.84 -8.11
CA GLU A 8 -8.63 -7.57 -7.61
C GLU A 8 -8.11 -6.20 -8.02
N GLN A 9 -8.28 -5.83 -9.30
CA GLN A 9 -7.87 -4.52 -9.79
C GLN A 9 -8.59 -3.37 -9.07
N TYR A 10 -9.91 -3.46 -8.90
CA TYR A 10 -10.71 -2.43 -8.21
C TYR A 10 -10.42 -2.38 -6.71
N VAL A 11 -10.24 -3.54 -6.06
CA VAL A 11 -9.89 -3.60 -4.64
C VAL A 11 -8.50 -3.00 -4.42
N SER A 12 -7.52 -3.31 -5.26
CA SER A 12 -6.17 -2.76 -5.18
C SER A 12 -6.15 -1.24 -5.40
N LEU A 13 -6.96 -0.74 -6.34
CA LEU A 13 -7.18 0.70 -6.50
C LEU A 13 -7.79 1.31 -5.22
N GLY A 14 -8.77 0.64 -4.63
CA GLY A 14 -9.37 1.06 -3.37
C GLY A 14 -8.35 1.14 -2.22
N ILE A 15 -7.49 0.13 -2.09
CA ILE A 15 -6.39 0.12 -1.12
C ILE A 15 -5.46 1.31 -1.37
N PHE A 16 -5.04 1.54 -2.61
CA PHE A 16 -4.18 2.66 -2.96
C PHE A 16 -4.79 4.00 -2.56
N LEU A 17 -6.03 4.26 -2.98
CA LEU A 17 -6.68 5.55 -2.72
C LEU A 17 -6.91 5.80 -1.23
N LEU A 18 -7.39 4.78 -0.50
CA LEU A 18 -7.64 4.89 0.93
C LEU A 18 -6.33 5.03 1.71
N ALA A 19 -5.33 4.20 1.43
CA ALA A 19 -4.04 4.26 2.10
C ALA A 19 -3.30 5.58 1.78
N ALA A 20 -3.35 6.07 0.54
CA ALA A 20 -2.78 7.37 0.18
C ALA A 20 -3.51 8.51 0.90
N GLY A 21 -4.84 8.51 0.91
CA GLY A 21 -5.63 9.51 1.62
C GLY A 21 -5.33 9.53 3.13
N LEU A 22 -5.37 8.37 3.78
CA LEU A 22 -5.04 8.23 5.20
C LEU A 22 -3.57 8.59 5.49
N GLY A 23 -2.66 8.23 4.59
CA GLY A 23 -1.25 8.63 4.66
C GLY A 23 -1.07 10.15 4.60
N VAL A 24 -1.80 10.84 3.72
CA VAL A 24 -1.80 12.32 3.65
C VAL A 24 -2.33 12.92 4.96
N PHE A 25 -3.46 12.41 5.49
CA PHE A 25 -3.99 12.90 6.76
C PHE A 25 -3.02 12.65 7.93
N SER A 26 -2.40 11.48 7.97
CA SER A 26 -1.38 11.14 8.98
C SER A 26 -0.15 12.04 8.87
N LEU A 27 0.29 12.36 7.65
CA LEU A 27 1.40 13.29 7.41
C LEU A 27 1.06 14.72 7.85
N LEU A 28 -0.18 15.17 7.59
CA LEU A 28 -0.66 16.47 8.05
C LEU A 28 -0.74 16.54 9.58
N ALA A 29 -1.23 15.47 10.22
CA ALA A 29 -1.26 15.34 11.68
C ALA A 29 0.17 15.37 12.25
N TRP A 30 1.10 14.64 11.64
CA TRP A 30 2.51 14.70 12.02
C TRP A 30 3.10 16.11 11.90
N ARG A 31 2.78 16.85 10.84
CA ARG A 31 3.26 18.24 10.70
C ARG A 31 2.72 19.16 11.79
N ARG A 32 1.50 18.90 12.28
CA ARG A 32 0.86 19.71 13.32
C ARG A 32 1.38 19.40 14.73
N GLU A 33 1.46 18.12 15.08
CA GLU A 33 1.74 17.68 16.46
C GLU A 33 3.21 17.24 16.65
N ARG A 34 3.95 17.01 15.56
CA ARG A 34 5.33 16.48 15.53
C ARG A 34 5.53 15.16 16.29
N ASP A 35 4.45 14.44 16.54
CA ASP A 35 4.50 13.13 17.18
C ASP A 35 5.23 12.12 16.27
N ARG A 36 6.29 11.50 16.81
CA ARG A 36 7.06 10.46 16.11
C ARG A 36 6.21 9.25 15.78
N ARG A 37 5.14 8.99 16.53
CA ARG A 37 4.18 7.91 16.26
C ARG A 37 3.49 8.08 14.92
N MET A 38 3.07 9.31 14.60
CA MET A 38 2.38 9.62 13.34
C MET A 38 3.27 9.38 12.11
N VAL A 39 4.60 9.53 12.24
CA VAL A 39 5.53 9.19 11.14
C VAL A 39 5.49 7.71 10.81
N ILE A 40 5.50 6.85 11.83
CA ILE A 40 5.48 5.39 11.64
C ILE A 40 4.16 4.97 10.99
N VAL A 41 3.05 5.55 11.45
CA VAL A 41 1.72 5.33 10.86
C VAL A 41 1.67 5.77 9.40
N THR A 42 2.25 6.95 9.08
CA THR A 42 2.36 7.44 7.71
C THR A 42 3.16 6.48 6.83
N ILE A 43 4.28 5.93 7.33
CA ILE A 43 5.06 4.92 6.62
C ILE A 43 4.23 3.66 6.39
N GLY A 44 3.47 3.20 7.38
CA GLY A 44 2.58 2.05 7.22
C GLY A 44 1.54 2.28 6.12
N TYR A 45 0.89 3.44 6.10
CA TYR A 45 -0.03 3.82 5.03
C TYR A 45 0.66 3.93 3.67
N ALA A 46 1.89 4.45 3.62
CA ALA A 46 2.65 4.51 2.37
C ALA A 46 2.95 3.11 1.82
N MET A 47 3.29 2.14 2.67
CA MET A 47 3.55 0.76 2.24
C MET A 47 2.29 0.10 1.65
N PHE A 48 1.13 0.27 2.29
CA PHE A 48 -0.14 -0.21 1.74
C PHE A 48 -0.52 0.49 0.43
N ALA A 49 -0.26 1.80 0.32
CA ALA A 49 -0.52 2.55 -0.90
C ALA A 49 0.35 2.04 -2.05
N VAL A 50 1.66 1.82 -1.82
CA VAL A 50 2.57 1.30 -2.85
C VAL A 50 2.14 -0.11 -3.28
N TYR A 51 1.76 -0.99 -2.35
CA TYR A 51 1.20 -2.30 -2.69
C TYR A 51 -0.03 -2.19 -3.61
N GLY A 52 -1.04 -1.41 -3.20
CA GLY A 52 -2.27 -1.25 -3.99
C GLY A 52 -1.99 -0.66 -5.38
N LEU A 53 -1.03 0.26 -5.48
CA LEU A 53 -0.60 0.83 -6.76
C LEU A 53 0.07 -0.21 -7.65
N VAL A 54 0.97 -1.03 -7.10
CA VAL A 54 1.69 -2.06 -7.85
C VAL A 54 0.73 -3.07 -8.46
N VAL A 55 -0.17 -3.64 -7.64
CA VAL A 55 -1.15 -4.63 -8.10
C VAL A 55 -2.16 -4.01 -9.09
N PHE A 56 -2.57 -2.76 -8.87
CA PHE A 56 -3.42 -2.06 -9.84
C PHE A 56 -2.71 -1.89 -11.20
N LEU A 57 -1.43 -1.52 -11.17
CA LEU A 57 -0.65 -1.20 -12.37
C LEU A 57 -0.28 -2.45 -13.17
N GLU A 58 -0.20 -3.62 -12.54
CA GLU A 58 0.04 -4.90 -13.21
C GLU A 58 -0.92 -5.10 -14.39
N TYR A 59 -2.22 -4.92 -14.15
CA TYR A 59 -3.25 -5.09 -15.18
C TYR A 59 -3.07 -4.15 -16.37
N VAL A 60 -2.50 -2.97 -16.14
CA VAL A 60 -2.18 -1.98 -17.20
C VAL A 60 -0.87 -2.32 -17.90
N LEU A 61 0.08 -2.94 -17.19
CA LEU A 61 1.43 -3.26 -17.65
C LEU A 61 1.55 -4.62 -18.34
N LEU A 62 0.54 -5.49 -18.23
CA LEU A 62 0.47 -6.78 -18.92
C LEU A 62 0.87 -6.74 -20.41
N PRO A 63 0.51 -5.73 -21.21
CA PRO A 63 0.91 -5.68 -22.62
C PRO A 63 2.38 -5.29 -22.84
N TYR A 64 3.02 -4.68 -21.84
CA TYR A 64 4.33 -4.02 -21.97
C TYR A 64 5.46 -4.79 -21.27
N LEU A 65 5.14 -5.62 -20.29
CA LEU A 65 6.10 -6.34 -19.46
C LEU A 65 5.90 -7.86 -19.54
N PRO A 66 6.98 -8.65 -19.36
CA PRO A 66 6.88 -10.10 -19.25
C PRO A 66 6.02 -10.51 -18.05
N TYR A 67 5.13 -11.49 -18.27
CA TYR A 67 4.28 -12.05 -17.21
C TYR A 67 5.05 -12.44 -15.94
N ARG A 68 6.20 -13.11 -16.09
CA ARG A 68 7.04 -13.52 -14.95
C ARG A 68 7.49 -12.35 -14.07
N LEU A 69 7.76 -11.18 -14.66
CA LEU A 69 8.16 -9.99 -13.88
C LEU A 69 6.96 -9.40 -13.15
N LEU A 70 5.78 -9.40 -13.77
CA LEU A 70 4.55 -8.91 -13.17
C LEU A 70 4.12 -9.79 -11.99
N GLU A 71 4.09 -11.10 -12.19
CA GLU A 71 3.76 -12.09 -11.15
C GLU A 71 4.72 -11.97 -9.96
N LEU A 72 6.04 -11.84 -10.20
CA LEU A 72 7.01 -11.62 -9.13
C LEU A 72 6.80 -10.30 -8.39
N LEU A 73 6.42 -9.24 -9.11
CA LEU A 73 6.21 -7.91 -8.54
C LEU A 73 4.95 -7.89 -7.68
N GLU A 74 3.86 -8.49 -8.15
CA GLU A 74 2.61 -8.70 -7.43
C GLU A 74 2.87 -9.43 -6.10
N HIS A 75 3.45 -10.63 -6.19
CA HIS A 75 3.68 -11.49 -5.03
C HIS A 75 4.74 -10.90 -4.08
N GLY A 76 5.80 -10.30 -4.64
CA GLY A 76 6.85 -9.64 -3.87
C GLY A 76 6.34 -8.40 -3.13
N SER A 77 5.42 -7.65 -3.73
CA SER A 77 4.84 -6.46 -3.11
C SER A 77 4.00 -6.77 -1.87
N ALA A 78 3.52 -8.00 -1.69
CA ALA A 78 2.81 -8.43 -0.48
C ALA A 78 3.67 -8.26 0.80
N ILE A 79 5.01 -8.25 0.69
CA ILE A 79 5.92 -7.95 1.81
C ILE A 79 5.65 -6.54 2.37
N LEU A 80 5.21 -5.59 1.53
CA LEU A 80 4.84 -4.25 1.97
C LEU A 80 3.64 -4.26 2.91
N ILE A 81 2.70 -5.20 2.73
CA ILE A 81 1.58 -5.36 3.66
C ILE A 81 2.09 -5.76 5.03
N LEU A 82 3.00 -6.74 5.09
CA LEU A 82 3.60 -7.19 6.34
C LEU A 82 4.38 -6.05 7.02
N GLY A 83 5.18 -5.31 6.25
CA GLY A 83 5.88 -4.13 6.73
C GLY A 83 4.94 -3.05 7.27
N GLY A 84 3.82 -2.80 6.57
CA GLY A 84 2.79 -1.88 7.00
C GLY A 84 2.17 -2.29 8.32
N LEU A 85 1.78 -3.55 8.47
CA LEU A 85 1.24 -4.09 9.73
C LEU A 85 2.23 -3.97 10.88
N LEU A 86 3.52 -4.28 10.64
CA LEU A 86 4.58 -4.10 11.63
C LEU A 86 4.74 -2.63 12.03
N ALA A 87 4.66 -1.70 11.07
CA ALA A 87 4.71 -0.27 11.36
C ALA A 87 3.53 0.16 12.26
N PHE A 88 2.30 -0.29 11.98
CA PHE A 88 1.16 -0.02 12.86
C PHE A 88 1.35 -0.58 14.27
N PHE A 89 1.84 -1.82 14.38
CA PHE A 89 2.10 -2.42 15.69
C PHE A 89 3.21 -1.69 16.46
N ALA A 90 4.28 -1.29 15.77
CA ALA A 90 5.36 -0.48 16.35
C ALA A 90 4.87 0.92 16.79
N ALA A 91 3.90 1.50 16.08
CA ALA A 91 3.26 2.76 16.47
C ALA A 91 2.33 2.59 17.68
N LEU A 92 1.71 1.42 17.86
CA LEU A 92 0.86 1.10 19.02
C LEU A 92 1.66 0.78 20.29
N THR A 93 2.84 0.19 20.15
CA THR A 93 3.68 -0.24 21.27
C THR A 93 4.63 0.85 21.79
N ARG A 94 4.66 2.02 21.14
CA ARG A 94 5.51 3.17 21.50
C ARG A 94 4.85 4.11 22.54
N ASP A 95 3.96 3.60 23.37
CA ASP A 95 3.37 4.32 24.51
C ASP A 95 4.42 4.71 25.58
#